data_AF-A0A822B1S9-F1
#
_entry.id   AF-A0A822B1S9-F1
#
_cell.length_a   1.000
_cell.length_b   1.000
_cell.length_c   1.000
_cell.angle_alpha   90.00
_cell.angle_beta   90.00
_cell.angle_gamma   90.00
#
_symmetry.space_group_name_H-M   'P 1'
#
loop_
_entity.id
_entity.type
_entity.pdbx_description
1 polymer ?
#
loop_
_entity_poly.entity_id
_entity_poly.type
_entity_poly.pdbx_seq_one_letter_code
_entity_poly.pdbx_strand_id
1 'polypeptide(L)'
;VGPKTNESYIQCYSTHLTTFAAGFLVLPEPVPWNSLDFHFKRNLTIYITLVIIGLIYFLTTGFSYYKDGIDAKMLMVIPLSDNNRHDRYLYQLVVFTGMRANAGTKSKVHFVLSGSDDETDIRKLTADRRILDRGNVDSFIMAVPRSLGQLNYLRIWHDNSGPGSDASWFLKYVLVRDLQTMETSYFICERWLAVEKDAGEIDVTINAAGELEQLELKHVLSKNAYRSMADNHLWFSIFAYHLPSANRFTRVQRCTCCFVLFFMSLLMSIFYYDTKQEINTNENDQYGLTLGPFHLSKEE
;
A
#
# COMPACT_ATOMS: atom_id res chain seq x y z
N VAL A 1 38.98 26.40 4.86
CA VAL A 1 40.06 25.85 5.71
C VAL A 1 41.38 26.36 5.15
N GLY A 2 42.21 26.96 6.00
CA GLY A 2 43.47 27.59 5.60
C GLY A 2 44.66 26.61 5.60
N PRO A 3 45.79 27.00 4.98
CA PRO A 3 46.96 26.14 4.79
C PRO A 3 47.74 25.81 6.08
N LYS A 4 47.46 26.46 7.22
CA LYS A 4 48.07 26.15 8.53
C LYS A 4 47.25 25.17 9.37
N THR A 5 46.30 24.46 8.76
CA THR A 5 45.49 23.46 9.46
C THR A 5 46.35 22.22 9.75
N ASN A 6 46.35 21.78 11.00
CA ASN A 6 47.08 20.62 11.51
C ASN A 6 46.14 19.72 12.35
N GLU A 7 46.60 18.54 12.77
CA GLU A 7 45.79 17.56 13.54
C GLU A 7 45.20 18.11 14.85
N SER A 8 45.85 19.10 15.45
CA SER A 8 45.40 19.73 16.70
C SER A 8 44.78 21.12 16.53
N TYR A 9 44.83 21.72 15.33
CA TYR A 9 44.43 23.11 15.12
C TYR A 9 43.90 23.34 13.69
N ILE A 10 42.67 23.85 13.57
CA ILE A 10 42.06 24.15 12.27
C ILE A 10 42.08 25.66 12.03
N GLN A 11 42.65 26.06 10.89
CA GLN A 11 42.66 27.46 10.48
C GLN A 11 41.39 27.79 9.67
N CYS A 12 40.54 28.68 10.19
CA CYS A 12 39.43 29.24 9.42
C CYS A 12 39.93 30.41 8.53
N TYR A 13 39.58 30.39 7.24
CA TYR A 13 39.97 31.42 6.25
C TYR A 13 38.76 32.22 5.74
N SER A 14 37.64 32.16 6.46
CA SER A 14 36.44 32.94 6.12
C SER A 14 36.62 34.41 6.48
N THR A 15 36.17 35.29 5.60
CA THR A 15 36.08 36.75 5.83
C THR A 15 34.68 37.19 6.26
N HIS A 16 33.72 36.27 6.40
CA HIS A 16 32.35 36.56 6.84
C HIS A 16 32.08 36.05 8.26
N LEU A 17 31.30 36.83 9.01
CA LEU A 17 31.00 36.66 10.44
C LEU A 17 29.85 35.66 10.70
N THR A 18 29.90 34.50 10.06
CA THR A 18 28.97 33.40 10.32
C THR A 18 29.62 32.39 11.27
N THR A 19 28.84 31.73 12.13
CA THR A 19 29.34 30.65 12.99
C THR A 19 29.81 29.47 12.13
N PHE A 20 31.04 29.01 12.36
CA PHE A 20 31.59 27.83 11.69
C PHE A 20 31.89 26.75 12.73
N ALA A 21 31.36 25.54 12.50
CA ALA A 21 31.79 24.35 13.21
C ALA A 21 32.78 23.60 12.32
N ALA A 22 33.94 23.25 12.87
CA ALA A 22 34.92 22.39 12.22
C ALA A 22 35.12 21.16 13.12
N GLY A 23 34.79 19.98 12.59
CA GLY A 23 35.01 18.70 13.26
C GLY A 23 36.01 17.87 12.46
N PHE A 24 36.85 17.11 13.15
CA PHE A 24 37.62 16.06 12.51
C PHE A 24 36.67 14.90 12.20
N LEU A 25 36.62 14.49 10.92
CA LEU A 25 36.02 13.21 10.56
C LEU A 25 36.97 12.13 11.08
N VAL A 26 36.72 11.66 12.30
CA VAL A 26 37.32 10.40 12.77
C VAL A 26 36.72 9.32 11.90
N LEU A 27 37.49 8.87 10.92
CA LEU A 27 37.14 7.71 10.12
C LEU A 27 36.99 6.53 11.09
N PRO A 28 35.86 5.79 11.07
CA PRO A 28 35.74 4.61 11.90
C PRO A 28 36.89 3.66 11.57
N GLU A 29 37.49 3.05 12.60
CA GLU A 29 38.53 2.04 12.39
C GLU A 29 38.01 0.93 11.48
N PRO A 30 38.85 0.38 10.57
CA PRO A 30 38.44 -0.67 9.67
C PRO A 30 38.01 -1.89 10.49
N VAL A 31 36.76 -2.33 10.29
CA VAL A 31 36.19 -3.47 10.99
C VAL A 31 37.06 -4.71 10.75
N PRO A 32 37.67 -5.31 11.80
CA PRO A 32 38.56 -6.45 11.64
C PRO A 32 37.76 -7.75 11.48
N TRP A 33 37.31 -8.04 10.25
CA TRP A 33 36.48 -9.22 9.93
C TRP A 33 37.03 -10.57 10.42
N ASN A 34 38.36 -10.68 10.62
CA ASN A 34 39.04 -11.91 11.03
C ASN A 34 39.03 -12.16 12.55
N SER A 35 38.76 -11.14 13.37
CA SER A 35 38.74 -11.24 14.85
C SER A 35 37.33 -11.11 15.42
N LEU A 36 36.31 -11.00 14.57
CA LEU A 36 34.90 -11.01 14.97
C LEU A 36 34.48 -12.42 15.42
N ASP A 37 34.98 -12.82 16.58
CA ASP A 37 34.39 -13.90 17.35
C ASP A 37 33.17 -13.33 18.06
N PHE A 38 32.08 -13.18 17.29
CA PHE A 38 30.81 -12.82 17.87
C PHE A 38 30.54 -13.80 19.02
N HIS A 39 30.54 -13.30 20.25
CA HIS A 39 30.28 -14.08 21.46
C HIS A 39 28.81 -14.59 21.52
N PHE A 40 28.24 -15.04 20.40
CA PHE A 40 26.92 -15.66 20.26
C PHE A 40 26.74 -16.83 21.22
N LYS A 41 27.81 -17.57 21.53
CA LYS A 41 27.77 -18.65 22.53
C LYS A 41 27.63 -18.15 23.96
N ARG A 42 28.06 -16.93 24.26
CA ARG A 42 28.05 -16.34 25.62
C ARG A 42 26.78 -15.54 25.89
N ASN A 43 26.21 -14.93 24.85
CA ASN A 43 25.08 -14.01 24.95
C ASN A 43 23.78 -14.69 24.48
N LEU A 44 23.22 -15.53 25.35
CA LEU A 44 21.94 -16.24 25.14
C LEU A 44 20.81 -15.32 24.64
N THR A 45 20.77 -14.07 25.12
CA THR A 45 19.77 -13.08 24.73
C THR A 45 19.78 -12.76 23.24
N ILE A 46 20.96 -12.65 22.60
CA ILE A 46 21.07 -12.35 21.16
C ILE A 46 20.56 -13.53 20.33
N TYR A 47 20.83 -14.75 20.79
CA TYR A 47 20.31 -15.95 20.13
C TYR A 47 18.79 -16.03 20.22
N ILE A 48 18.22 -15.80 21.41
CA ILE A 48 16.76 -15.80 21.62
C ILE A 48 16.09 -14.74 20.74
N THR A 49 16.63 -13.52 20.67
CA THR A 49 16.02 -12.46 19.84
C THR A 49 16.06 -12.82 18.35
N LEU A 50 17.17 -13.36 17.84
CA LEU A 50 17.27 -13.82 16.45
C LEU A 50 16.26 -14.93 16.12
N VAL A 51 16.07 -15.90 17.02
CA VAL A 51 15.08 -16.96 16.86
C VAL A 51 13.66 -16.38 16.83
N ILE A 52 13.33 -15.46 17.74
CA ILE A 52 12.01 -14.80 17.77
C ILE A 52 11.77 -14.02 16.48
N ILE A 53 12.74 -13.21 16.03
CA ILE A 53 12.62 -12.42 14.81
C ILE A 53 12.46 -13.34 13.59
N GLY A 54 13.21 -14.44 13.53
CA GLY A 54 13.09 -15.46 12.48
C GLY A 54 11.69 -16.09 12.45
N LEU A 55 11.12 -16.43 13.61
CA LEU A 55 9.75 -16.96 13.70
C LEU A 55 8.72 -15.92 13.21
N ILE A 56 8.86 -14.66 13.60
CA ILE A 56 7.98 -13.58 13.13
C ILE A 56 8.09 -13.41 11.62
N TYR A 57 9.29 -13.51 11.05
CA TYR A 57 9.50 -13.45 9.60
C TYR A 57 8.77 -14.59 8.86
N PHE A 58 8.87 -15.84 9.34
CA PHE A 58 8.16 -16.96 8.72
C PHE A 58 6.64 -16.82 8.82
N LEU A 59 6.12 -16.39 9.97
CA LEU A 59 4.68 -16.16 10.17
C LEU A 59 4.14 -15.06 9.24
N THR A 60 4.83 -13.92 9.20
CA THR A 60 4.44 -12.78 8.35
C THR A 60 4.56 -13.09 6.87
N THR A 61 5.58 -13.86 6.46
CA THR A 61 5.74 -14.32 5.08
C THR A 61 4.65 -15.32 4.68
N GLY A 62 4.29 -16.26 5.56
CA GLY A 62 3.19 -17.19 5.34
C GLY A 62 1.84 -16.46 5.19
N PHE A 63 1.57 -15.49 6.06
CA PHE A 63 0.39 -14.63 5.94
C PHE A 63 0.39 -13.81 4.64
N SER A 64 1.53 -13.21 4.29
CA SER A 64 1.69 -12.42 3.06
C SER A 64 1.47 -13.26 1.82
N TYR A 65 1.98 -14.50 1.79
CA TYR A 65 1.77 -15.44 0.70
C TYR A 65 0.29 -15.81 0.54
N TYR A 66 -0.39 -16.10 1.65
CA TYR A 66 -1.84 -16.36 1.63
C TYR A 66 -2.63 -15.15 1.09
N LYS A 67 -2.26 -13.94 1.51
CA LYS A 67 -2.89 -12.70 1.05
C LYS A 67 -2.59 -12.39 -0.42
N ASP A 68 -1.35 -12.59 -0.88
CA ASP A 68 -0.99 -12.48 -2.30
C ASP A 68 -1.81 -13.44 -3.17
N GLY A 69 -2.08 -14.66 -2.68
CA GLY A 69 -2.94 -15.62 -3.36
C GLY A 69 -4.42 -15.20 -3.43
N ILE A 70 -4.93 -14.50 -2.40
CA ILE A 70 -6.28 -13.90 -2.44
C ILE A 70 -6.31 -12.73 -3.40
N ASP A 71 -5.32 -11.83 -3.34
CA ASP A 71 -5.23 -10.67 -4.21
C ASP A 71 -5.17 -11.10 -5.67
N ALA A 72 -4.35 -12.10 -6.01
CA ALA A 72 -4.27 -12.68 -7.35
C ALA A 72 -5.63 -13.15 -7.88
N LYS A 73 -6.49 -13.70 -7.02
CA LYS A 73 -7.87 -14.07 -7.37
C LYS A 73 -8.76 -12.84 -7.53
N MET A 74 -8.61 -11.82 -6.70
CA MET A 74 -9.35 -10.56 -6.85
C MET A 74 -8.99 -9.82 -8.16
N LEU A 75 -7.80 -10.06 -8.72
CA LEU A 75 -7.38 -9.47 -10.00
C LEU A 75 -7.99 -10.16 -11.21
N MET A 76 -8.67 -11.28 -11.01
CA MET A 76 -9.33 -11.99 -12.09
C MET A 76 -10.45 -11.11 -12.64
N VAL A 77 -10.22 -10.58 -13.83
CA VAL A 77 -11.21 -9.80 -14.53
C VAL A 77 -12.29 -10.76 -15.03
N ILE A 78 -13.53 -10.44 -14.73
CA ILE A 78 -14.68 -11.28 -15.00
C ILE A 78 -15.24 -10.88 -16.37
N PRO A 79 -15.14 -11.71 -17.42
CA PRO A 79 -15.84 -11.40 -18.66
C PRO A 79 -17.35 -11.40 -18.38
N LEU A 80 -18.06 -10.37 -18.81
CA LEU A 80 -19.51 -10.37 -18.72
C LEU A 80 -20.10 -11.51 -19.56
N SER A 81 -21.14 -12.16 -19.03
CA SER A 81 -21.77 -13.34 -19.65
C SER A 81 -22.40 -13.06 -21.01
N ASP A 82 -22.70 -11.80 -21.30
CA ASP A 82 -23.37 -11.28 -22.49
C ASP A 82 -22.39 -10.70 -23.52
N ASN A 83 -21.09 -10.91 -23.34
CA ASN A 83 -20.08 -10.52 -24.34
C ASN A 83 -20.18 -11.39 -25.59
N ASN A 84 -20.24 -10.76 -26.77
CA ASN A 84 -20.15 -11.45 -28.03
C ASN A 84 -18.68 -11.65 -28.44
N ARG A 85 -18.36 -12.80 -29.04
CA ARG A 85 -16.99 -13.13 -29.51
C ARG A 85 -16.57 -12.28 -30.71
N HIS A 86 -17.52 -11.66 -31.42
CA HIS A 86 -17.26 -10.82 -32.58
C HIS A 86 -16.95 -9.36 -32.22
N ASP A 87 -17.26 -8.96 -30.99
CA ASP A 87 -17.03 -7.61 -30.49
C ASP A 87 -15.53 -7.39 -30.26
N ARG A 88 -15.00 -6.30 -30.83
CA ARG A 88 -13.55 -6.02 -30.79
C ARG A 88 -13.17 -4.88 -29.85
N TYR A 89 -14.15 -4.11 -29.39
CA TYR A 89 -13.92 -2.98 -28.50
C TYR A 89 -14.20 -3.42 -27.06
N LEU A 90 -13.31 -3.09 -26.12
CA LEU A 90 -13.32 -3.65 -24.77
C LEU A 90 -13.24 -2.55 -23.72
N TYR A 91 -14.22 -2.53 -22.83
CA TYR A 91 -14.22 -1.67 -21.65
C TYR A 91 -14.02 -2.52 -20.40
N GLN A 92 -13.19 -2.05 -19.48
CA GLN A 92 -13.04 -2.62 -18.16
C GLN A 92 -13.89 -1.81 -17.17
N LEU A 93 -14.93 -2.43 -16.62
CA LEU A 93 -15.74 -1.89 -15.54
C LEU A 93 -15.12 -2.30 -14.19
N VAL A 94 -14.87 -1.37 -13.28
CA VAL A 94 -14.40 -1.67 -11.92
C VAL A 94 -15.37 -1.08 -10.91
N VAL A 95 -16.09 -1.95 -10.22
CA VAL A 95 -17.17 -1.60 -9.30
C VAL A 95 -16.65 -1.65 -7.87
N PHE A 96 -16.79 -0.55 -7.14
CA PHE A 96 -16.36 -0.46 -5.75
C PHE A 96 -17.56 -0.46 -4.81
N THR A 97 -17.71 -1.55 -4.07
CA THR A 97 -18.73 -1.65 -3.02
C THR A 97 -18.21 -1.07 -1.72
N GLY A 98 -19.04 -0.31 -1.00
CA GLY A 98 -18.63 0.34 0.24
C GLY A 98 -18.31 -0.64 1.37
N MET A 99 -17.62 -0.13 2.40
CA MET A 99 -17.22 -0.91 3.58
C MET A 99 -18.21 -0.81 4.74
N ARG A 100 -19.35 -0.13 4.56
CA ARG A 100 -20.42 0.00 5.56
C ARG A 100 -21.00 -1.38 5.91
N ALA A 101 -21.61 -1.52 7.09
CA ALA A 101 -22.24 -2.78 7.49
C ALA A 101 -23.36 -3.14 6.50
N ASN A 102 -23.39 -4.39 6.04
CA ASN A 102 -24.34 -4.90 5.04
C ASN A 102 -24.37 -4.08 3.74
N ALA A 103 -23.19 -3.60 3.30
CA ALA A 103 -23.04 -2.85 2.05
C ALA A 103 -23.03 -3.72 0.79
N GLY A 104 -22.82 -5.04 0.93
CA GLY A 104 -22.79 -5.96 -0.20
C GLY A 104 -24.18 -6.44 -0.59
N THR A 105 -24.34 -6.85 -1.85
CA THR A 105 -25.62 -7.30 -2.40
C THR A 105 -25.57 -8.69 -3.00
N LYS A 106 -26.68 -9.41 -2.91
CA LYS A 106 -26.95 -10.67 -3.63
C LYS A 106 -28.07 -10.52 -4.67
N SER A 107 -28.59 -9.30 -4.84
CA SER A 107 -29.56 -8.97 -5.89
C SER A 107 -28.89 -9.02 -7.27
N LYS A 108 -29.67 -9.21 -8.33
CA LYS A 108 -29.14 -9.13 -9.70
C LYS A 108 -28.99 -7.67 -10.07
N VAL A 109 -27.75 -7.27 -10.37
CA VAL A 109 -27.41 -5.90 -10.77
C VAL A 109 -27.32 -5.80 -12.28
N HIS A 110 -27.97 -4.79 -12.81
CA HIS A 110 -28.04 -4.45 -14.22
C HIS A 110 -27.51 -3.04 -14.42
N PHE A 111 -26.95 -2.78 -15.60
CA PHE A 111 -26.49 -1.44 -15.93
C PHE A 111 -26.59 -1.17 -17.43
N VAL A 112 -26.58 0.12 -17.76
CA VAL A 112 -26.47 0.66 -19.11
C VAL A 112 -25.41 1.74 -19.09
N LEU A 113 -24.46 1.66 -20.02
CA LEU A 113 -23.41 2.64 -20.19
C LEU A 113 -23.66 3.42 -21.48
N SER A 114 -23.74 4.74 -21.36
CA SER A 114 -23.93 5.65 -22.49
C SER A 114 -22.67 6.47 -22.74
N GLY A 115 -22.31 6.62 -24.00
CA GLY A 115 -21.28 7.56 -24.45
C GLY A 115 -21.79 8.47 -25.57
N SER A 116 -20.88 9.28 -26.13
CA SER A 116 -21.21 10.24 -27.20
C SER A 116 -21.65 9.58 -28.49
N ASP A 117 -21.11 8.39 -28.79
CA ASP A 117 -21.24 7.76 -30.10
C ASP A 117 -22.27 6.63 -30.10
N ASP A 118 -22.44 5.93 -28.98
CA ASP A 118 -23.36 4.81 -28.84
C ASP A 118 -23.75 4.57 -27.36
N GLU A 119 -24.79 3.77 -27.14
CA GLU A 119 -25.23 3.32 -25.81
C GLU A 119 -25.29 1.79 -25.79
N THR A 120 -24.91 1.19 -24.67
CA THR A 120 -24.99 -0.27 -24.54
C THR A 120 -26.42 -0.73 -24.25
N ASP A 121 -26.77 -1.93 -24.71
CA ASP A 121 -27.95 -2.63 -24.19
C ASP A 121 -27.83 -2.88 -22.68
N ILE A 122 -28.93 -3.36 -22.07
CA ILE A 122 -28.96 -3.74 -20.66
C ILE A 122 -27.96 -4.87 -20.41
N ARG A 123 -26.86 -4.55 -19.74
CA ARG A 123 -25.83 -5.50 -19.33
C ARG A 123 -26.10 -5.96 -17.90
N LYS A 124 -25.56 -7.13 -17.56
CA LYS A 124 -25.76 -7.73 -16.22
C LYS A 124 -24.43 -8.05 -15.56
N LEU A 125 -24.25 -7.59 -14.32
CA LEU A 125 -23.11 -7.99 -13.49
C LEU A 125 -23.38 -9.39 -12.93
N THR A 126 -22.73 -10.40 -13.50
CA THR A 126 -22.85 -11.79 -13.07
C THR A 126 -21.49 -12.49 -13.15
N ALA A 127 -21.23 -13.39 -12.22
CA ALA A 127 -20.02 -14.19 -12.18
C ALA A 127 -20.29 -15.55 -11.52
N ASP A 128 -19.44 -16.53 -11.79
CA ASP A 128 -19.48 -17.86 -11.14
C ASP A 128 -19.00 -17.82 -9.67
N ARG A 129 -18.49 -16.67 -9.23
CA ARG A 129 -18.04 -16.42 -7.86
C ARG A 129 -18.91 -15.36 -7.20
N ARG A 130 -18.78 -15.24 -5.88
CA ARG A 130 -19.40 -14.15 -5.13
C ARG A 130 -18.81 -12.81 -5.58
N ILE A 131 -19.69 -11.88 -5.95
CA ILE A 131 -19.38 -10.52 -6.41
C ILE A 131 -20.19 -9.51 -5.59
N LEU A 132 -19.78 -8.24 -5.64
CA LEU A 132 -20.44 -7.10 -5.02
C LEU A 132 -20.60 -7.25 -3.50
N ASP A 133 -19.65 -7.94 -2.86
CA ASP A 133 -19.58 -8.06 -1.42
C ASP A 133 -19.11 -6.77 -0.74
N ARG A 134 -19.39 -6.67 0.56
CA ARG A 134 -18.95 -5.54 1.39
C ARG A 134 -17.44 -5.30 1.27
N GLY A 135 -17.07 -4.08 0.88
CA GLY A 135 -15.67 -3.66 0.71
C GLY A 135 -14.94 -4.34 -0.44
N ASN A 136 -15.66 -5.09 -1.29
CA ASN A 136 -15.05 -5.76 -2.44
C ASN A 136 -14.90 -4.80 -3.62
N VAL A 137 -13.91 -5.09 -4.46
CA VAL A 137 -13.68 -4.43 -5.73
C VAL A 137 -13.75 -5.47 -6.82
N ASP A 138 -14.77 -5.38 -7.66
CA ASP A 138 -15.00 -6.35 -8.73
C ASP A 138 -14.74 -5.72 -10.09
N SER A 139 -13.92 -6.39 -10.90
CA SER A 139 -13.59 -5.94 -12.24
C SER A 139 -14.21 -6.83 -13.30
N PHE A 140 -14.88 -6.22 -14.27
CA PHE A 140 -15.56 -6.88 -15.37
C PHE A 140 -15.01 -6.41 -16.71
N ILE A 141 -14.90 -7.31 -17.70
CA ILE A 141 -14.68 -6.93 -19.11
C ILE A 141 -16.02 -6.92 -19.82
N MET A 142 -16.34 -5.79 -20.42
CA MET A 142 -17.45 -5.62 -21.35
C MET A 142 -16.91 -5.49 -22.77
N ALA A 143 -17.33 -6.38 -23.66
CA ALA A 143 -17.09 -6.25 -25.08
C ALA A 143 -18.27 -5.54 -25.74
N VAL A 144 -17.99 -4.64 -26.68
CA VAL A 144 -18.99 -3.93 -27.48
C VAL A 144 -18.56 -3.86 -28.96
N PRO A 145 -19.51 -3.74 -29.90
CA PRO A 145 -19.19 -3.78 -31.33
C PRO A 145 -18.28 -2.63 -31.79
N ARG A 146 -18.45 -1.43 -31.21
CA ARG A 146 -17.77 -0.17 -31.56
C ARG A 146 -17.49 0.66 -30.31
N SER A 147 -16.64 1.67 -30.45
CA SER A 147 -16.38 2.63 -29.36
C SER A 147 -17.68 3.33 -28.97
N LEU A 148 -17.87 3.55 -27.67
CA LEU A 148 -18.95 4.38 -27.13
C LEU A 148 -18.58 5.88 -27.18
N GLY A 149 -17.34 6.22 -27.55
CA GLY A 149 -16.83 7.59 -27.53
C GLY A 149 -16.62 8.10 -26.09
N GLN A 150 -16.88 9.39 -25.87
CA GLN A 150 -16.75 9.99 -24.54
C GLN A 150 -17.93 9.54 -23.66
N LEU A 151 -17.64 8.88 -22.54
CA LEU A 151 -18.68 8.35 -21.65
C LEU A 151 -19.44 9.47 -20.95
N ASN A 152 -20.78 9.41 -21.02
CA ASN A 152 -21.69 10.45 -20.54
C ASN A 152 -22.31 10.10 -19.18
N TYR A 153 -23.00 8.96 -19.11
CA TYR A 153 -23.63 8.47 -17.89
C TYR A 153 -23.62 6.94 -17.81
N LEU A 154 -23.71 6.46 -16.57
CA LEU A 154 -23.89 5.07 -16.21
C LEU A 154 -25.20 4.97 -15.43
N ARG A 155 -26.19 4.27 -15.98
CA ARG A 155 -27.39 3.88 -15.24
C ARG A 155 -27.18 2.51 -14.64
N ILE A 156 -27.39 2.35 -13.34
CA ILE A 156 -27.18 1.09 -12.63
C ILE A 156 -28.30 0.85 -11.62
N TRP A 157 -28.80 -0.38 -11.60
CA TRP A 157 -29.92 -0.76 -10.75
C TRP A 157 -29.87 -2.23 -10.34
N HIS A 158 -30.69 -2.61 -9.36
CA HIS A 158 -30.83 -4.00 -8.95
C HIS A 158 -32.30 -4.42 -8.82
N ASP A 159 -32.56 -5.72 -8.89
CA ASP A 159 -33.92 -6.30 -8.81
C ASP A 159 -34.45 -6.53 -7.38
N ASN A 160 -33.68 -6.09 -6.37
CA ASN A 160 -33.97 -6.29 -4.95
C ASN A 160 -34.29 -7.75 -4.55
N SER A 161 -33.81 -8.75 -5.31
CA SER A 161 -34.11 -10.17 -5.07
C SER A 161 -33.31 -10.79 -3.92
N GLY A 162 -32.32 -10.07 -3.38
CA GLY A 162 -31.47 -10.56 -2.29
C GLY A 162 -32.27 -10.81 -1.00
N PRO A 163 -31.88 -11.79 -0.18
CA PRO A 163 -32.55 -12.05 1.09
C PRO A 163 -32.18 -11.00 2.15
N GLY A 164 -33.19 -10.41 2.79
CA GLY A 164 -33.02 -9.51 3.94
C GLY A 164 -32.05 -8.36 3.65
N SER A 165 -31.02 -8.19 4.49
CA SER A 165 -30.06 -7.09 4.34
C SER A 165 -29.18 -7.18 3.09
N ASP A 166 -29.09 -8.37 2.46
CA ASP A 166 -28.31 -8.57 1.23
C ASP A 166 -29.08 -8.10 -0.03
N ALA A 167 -30.32 -7.62 0.14
CA ALA A 167 -31.06 -6.96 -0.94
C ALA A 167 -30.50 -5.55 -1.22
N SER A 168 -30.09 -4.86 -0.14
CA SER A 168 -29.48 -3.53 -0.17
C SER A 168 -28.07 -3.55 -0.74
N TRP A 169 -27.67 -2.48 -1.41
CA TRP A 169 -26.32 -2.31 -1.90
C TRP A 169 -25.81 -0.90 -1.60
N PHE A 170 -24.57 -0.76 -1.11
CA PHE A 170 -23.92 0.54 -1.03
C PHE A 170 -22.87 0.65 -2.13
N LEU A 171 -23.23 1.34 -3.21
CA LEU A 171 -22.33 1.60 -4.33
C LEU A 171 -21.50 2.86 -4.03
N LYS A 172 -20.17 2.71 -3.99
CA LYS A 172 -19.27 3.85 -3.73
C LYS A 172 -18.99 4.61 -5.03
N TYR A 173 -18.33 3.97 -5.98
CA TYR A 173 -18.07 4.51 -7.32
C TYR A 173 -17.83 3.37 -8.32
N VAL A 174 -17.99 3.67 -9.60
CA VAL A 174 -17.67 2.78 -10.72
C VAL A 174 -16.62 3.46 -11.57
N LEU A 175 -15.57 2.72 -11.94
CA LEU A 175 -14.56 3.17 -12.89
C LEU A 175 -14.80 2.44 -14.21
N VAL A 176 -14.75 3.17 -15.32
CA VAL A 176 -14.81 2.57 -16.64
C VAL A 176 -13.55 2.94 -17.38
N ARG A 177 -12.77 1.93 -17.73
CA ARG A 177 -11.54 2.10 -18.49
C ARG A 177 -11.72 1.58 -19.89
N ASP A 178 -11.48 2.44 -20.87
CA ASP A 178 -11.33 2.05 -22.26
C ASP A 178 -9.99 1.32 -22.42
N LEU A 179 -9.99 0.08 -22.89
CA LEU A 179 -8.75 -0.72 -23.01
C LEU A 179 -7.96 -0.40 -24.29
N GLN A 180 -8.56 0.32 -25.24
CA GLN A 180 -7.94 0.72 -26.49
C GLN A 180 -7.24 2.07 -26.32
N THR A 181 -7.91 3.04 -25.70
CA THR A 181 -7.35 4.39 -25.47
C THR A 181 -6.66 4.53 -24.12
N MET A 182 -6.88 3.58 -23.19
CA MET A 182 -6.44 3.61 -21.80
C MET A 182 -7.01 4.77 -20.97
N GLU A 183 -8.00 5.48 -21.51
CA GLU A 183 -8.76 6.53 -20.81
C GLU A 183 -9.62 5.91 -19.70
N THR A 184 -9.76 6.61 -18.57
CA THR A 184 -10.55 6.16 -17.43
C THR A 184 -11.57 7.22 -17.05
N SER A 185 -12.84 6.88 -17.14
CA SER A 185 -13.96 7.69 -16.70
C SER A 185 -14.43 7.23 -15.31
N TYR A 186 -14.92 8.17 -14.52
CA TYR A 186 -15.26 7.95 -13.12
C TYR A 186 -16.75 8.25 -12.90
N PHE A 187 -17.46 7.36 -12.23
CA PHE A 187 -18.89 7.52 -11.90
C PHE A 187 -19.05 7.45 -10.38
N ILE A 188 -19.40 8.58 -9.76
CA ILE A 188 -19.46 8.74 -8.29
C ILE A 188 -20.90 8.61 -7.82
N CYS A 189 -21.16 7.68 -6.89
CA CYS A 189 -22.53 7.41 -6.40
C CYS A 189 -22.66 7.66 -4.89
N GLU A 190 -21.74 7.08 -4.10
CA GLU A 190 -21.62 7.12 -2.63
C GLU A 190 -22.94 7.06 -1.83
N ARG A 191 -23.92 6.26 -2.30
CA ARG A 191 -25.25 6.14 -1.69
C ARG A 191 -25.73 4.70 -1.60
N TRP A 192 -26.77 4.47 -0.79
CA TRP A 192 -27.48 3.19 -0.76
C TRP A 192 -28.43 3.07 -1.95
N LEU A 193 -28.34 1.95 -2.66
CA LEU A 193 -29.35 1.43 -3.57
C LEU A 193 -30.13 0.36 -2.80
N ALA A 194 -31.28 0.74 -2.27
CA ALA A 194 -32.11 -0.09 -1.41
C ALA A 194 -33.50 0.52 -1.24
N VAL A 195 -34.52 -0.32 -1.18
CA VAL A 195 -35.91 0.13 -0.90
C VAL A 195 -36.05 0.64 0.55
N GLU A 196 -35.33 0.04 1.49
CA GLU A 196 -35.48 0.30 2.93
C GLU A 196 -34.48 1.33 3.49
N LYS A 197 -33.56 1.85 2.67
CA LYS A 197 -32.48 2.77 3.13
C LYS A 197 -32.40 4.01 2.23
N ASP A 198 -31.85 5.09 2.79
CA ASP A 198 -31.70 6.40 2.14
C ASP A 198 -32.99 6.86 1.44
N ALA A 199 -32.96 7.11 0.13
CA ALA A 199 -34.07 7.62 -0.66
C ALA A 199 -35.05 6.53 -1.12
N GLY A 200 -34.81 5.25 -0.81
CA GLY A 200 -35.64 4.14 -1.30
C GLY A 200 -35.42 3.81 -2.78
N GLU A 201 -34.38 4.36 -3.40
CA GLU A 201 -34.07 4.19 -4.82
C GLU A 201 -33.23 2.94 -5.04
N ILE A 202 -33.60 2.12 -6.02
CA ILE A 202 -32.84 0.93 -6.46
C ILE A 202 -32.23 1.11 -7.85
N ASP A 203 -32.55 2.22 -8.52
CA ASP A 203 -32.12 2.60 -9.87
C ASP A 203 -31.56 4.01 -9.81
N VAL A 204 -30.33 4.19 -10.27
CA VAL A 204 -29.65 5.48 -10.28
C VAL A 204 -28.95 5.68 -11.61
N THR A 205 -29.05 6.91 -12.14
CA THR A 205 -28.24 7.37 -13.27
C THR A 205 -27.14 8.27 -12.74
N ILE A 206 -25.90 7.91 -13.01
CA ILE A 206 -24.69 8.57 -12.53
C ILE A 206 -24.00 9.19 -13.74
N ASN A 207 -23.79 10.50 -13.73
CA ASN A 207 -23.05 11.16 -14.80
C ASN A 207 -21.54 10.90 -14.65
N ALA A 208 -20.82 10.93 -15.77
CA ALA A 208 -19.37 10.91 -15.75
C ALA A 208 -18.86 12.13 -15.00
N ALA A 209 -17.98 11.91 -14.02
CA ALA A 209 -17.41 12.96 -13.20
C ALA A 209 -16.60 13.93 -14.07
N GLY A 210 -16.78 15.23 -13.83
CA GLY A 210 -15.99 16.27 -14.49
C GLY A 210 -14.53 16.27 -14.01
N GLU A 211 -13.63 17.00 -14.69
CA GLU A 211 -12.20 16.99 -14.37
C GLU A 211 -11.88 17.31 -12.89
N LEU A 212 -12.60 18.26 -12.29
CA LEU A 212 -12.41 18.65 -10.89
C LEU A 212 -12.82 17.52 -9.92
N GLU A 213 -14.00 16.93 -10.13
CA GLU A 213 -14.47 15.80 -9.34
C GLU A 213 -13.59 14.57 -9.52
N GLN A 214 -13.09 14.34 -10.75
CA GLN A 214 -12.11 13.30 -11.02
C GLN A 214 -10.81 13.54 -10.26
N LEU A 215 -10.33 14.79 -10.17
CA LEU A 215 -9.11 15.10 -9.42
C LEU A 215 -9.32 14.89 -7.92
N GLU A 216 -10.45 15.34 -7.36
CA GLU A 216 -10.80 15.11 -5.96
C GLU A 216 -10.94 13.61 -5.68
N LEU A 217 -11.61 12.87 -6.54
CA LEU A 217 -11.76 11.43 -6.41
C LEU A 217 -10.42 10.71 -6.61
N LYS A 218 -9.62 11.05 -7.62
CA LYS A 218 -8.25 10.49 -7.79
C LYS A 218 -7.44 10.74 -6.54
N HIS A 219 -7.54 11.94 -5.98
CA HIS A 219 -6.90 12.30 -4.72
C HIS A 219 -7.48 11.54 -3.53
N VAL A 220 -8.79 11.36 -3.38
CA VAL A 220 -9.40 10.54 -2.32
C VAL A 220 -9.06 9.05 -2.49
N LEU A 221 -8.99 8.56 -3.72
CA LEU A 221 -8.62 7.20 -4.06
C LEU A 221 -7.15 6.94 -3.78
N SER A 222 -6.27 7.92 -3.99
CA SER A 222 -4.87 7.83 -3.61
C SER A 222 -4.66 8.09 -2.11
N LYS A 223 -5.47 8.96 -1.50
CA LYS A 223 -5.37 9.43 -0.10
C LYS A 223 -6.17 8.61 0.91
N ASN A 224 -7.09 7.71 0.52
CA ASN A 224 -7.74 6.78 1.45
C ASN A 224 -6.62 6.10 2.25
N ALA A 225 -6.52 6.45 3.54
CA ALA A 225 -5.30 6.47 4.37
C ALA A 225 -4.48 5.16 4.35
N TYR A 226 -5.15 4.08 3.99
CA TYR A 226 -4.57 2.77 3.77
C TYR A 226 -3.57 2.70 2.60
N ARG A 227 -3.79 3.38 1.46
CA ARG A 227 -2.86 3.37 0.31
C ARG A 227 -1.63 4.25 0.53
N SER A 228 -1.80 5.48 1.04
CA SER A 228 -0.66 6.34 1.34
C SER A 228 0.24 5.75 2.43
N MET A 229 -0.31 5.08 3.45
CA MET A 229 0.50 4.33 4.41
C MET A 229 1.10 3.05 3.81
N ALA A 230 0.36 2.33 2.95
CA ALA A 230 0.86 1.12 2.28
C ALA A 230 2.01 1.40 1.30
N ASP A 231 1.96 2.51 0.58
CA ASP A 231 2.92 2.83 -0.47
C ASP A 231 4.13 3.60 0.10
N ASN A 232 3.95 4.39 1.17
CA ASN A 232 5.05 5.15 1.78
C ASN A 232 5.76 4.41 2.92
N HIS A 233 5.16 3.39 3.53
CA HIS A 233 5.76 2.70 4.67
C HIS A 233 5.84 1.20 4.45
N LEU A 234 7.08 0.70 4.35
CA LEU A 234 7.37 -0.68 3.98
C LEU A 234 6.66 -1.71 4.89
N TRP A 235 6.52 -1.43 6.18
CA TRP A 235 5.82 -2.33 7.11
C TRP A 235 4.30 -2.33 6.93
N PHE A 236 3.67 -1.18 6.65
CA PHE A 236 2.22 -1.09 6.46
C PHE A 236 1.81 -1.66 5.10
N SER A 237 2.72 -1.61 4.13
CA SER A 237 2.57 -2.22 2.81
C SER A 237 2.23 -3.71 2.84
N ILE A 238 2.71 -4.44 3.85
CA ILE A 238 2.49 -5.88 4.03
C ILE A 238 1.01 -6.18 4.29
N PHE A 239 0.35 -5.32 5.08
CA PHE A 239 -1.07 -5.43 5.44
C PHE A 239 -2.00 -4.72 4.45
N ALA A 240 -1.41 -4.05 3.46
CA ALA A 240 -1.94 -3.17 2.41
C ALA A 240 -2.72 -3.75 1.19
N TYR A 241 -4.04 -3.93 1.11
CA TYR A 241 -4.82 -4.29 -0.11
C TYR A 241 -4.45 -3.39 -1.30
N HIS A 242 -3.95 -4.00 -2.37
CA HIS A 242 -3.36 -3.31 -3.51
C HIS A 242 -4.19 -3.55 -4.77
N LEU A 243 -4.66 -2.47 -5.38
CA LEU A 243 -5.27 -2.51 -6.72
C LEU A 243 -4.13 -2.48 -7.75
N PRO A 244 -4.05 -3.38 -8.74
CA PRO A 244 -2.80 -3.70 -9.46
C PRO A 244 -2.31 -2.66 -10.45
N SER A 245 -2.93 -1.50 -10.54
CA SER A 245 -2.68 -0.58 -11.65
C SER A 245 -1.38 0.23 -11.54
N ALA A 246 -0.54 0.01 -10.52
CA ALA A 246 0.69 0.79 -10.36
C ALA A 246 1.99 0.02 -10.06
N ASN A 247 1.97 -1.17 -9.43
CA ASN A 247 3.22 -1.81 -9.01
C ASN A 247 3.21 -3.34 -9.02
N ARG A 248 4.31 -3.95 -9.51
CA ARG A 248 4.46 -5.41 -9.69
C ARG A 248 5.08 -6.11 -8.46
N PHE A 249 5.35 -5.37 -7.39
CA PHE A 249 6.06 -5.86 -6.22
C PHE A 249 5.11 -6.58 -5.24
N THR A 250 5.36 -7.86 -4.95
CA THR A 250 4.49 -8.73 -4.14
C THR A 250 4.60 -8.43 -2.64
N ARG A 251 3.60 -8.81 -1.82
CA ARG A 251 3.68 -8.60 -0.36
C ARG A 251 4.83 -9.38 0.24
N VAL A 252 5.11 -10.58 -0.27
CA VAL A 252 6.25 -11.40 0.16
C VAL A 252 7.57 -10.65 -0.05
N GLN A 253 7.76 -10.01 -1.21
CA GLN A 253 8.98 -9.23 -1.50
C GLN A 253 9.11 -7.99 -0.59
N ARG A 254 7.99 -7.34 -0.25
CA ARG A 254 7.95 -6.22 0.71
C ARG A 254 8.34 -6.69 2.11
N CYS A 255 7.77 -7.82 2.55
CA CYS A 255 8.09 -8.47 3.82
C CYS A 255 9.59 -8.77 3.90
N THR A 256 10.15 -9.44 2.90
CA THR A 256 11.59 -9.81 2.88
C THR A 256 12.48 -8.57 2.96
N CYS A 257 12.17 -7.52 2.20
CA CYS A 257 12.94 -6.27 2.24
C CYS A 257 12.90 -5.62 3.63
N CYS A 258 11.74 -5.65 4.29
CA CYS A 258 11.56 -5.12 5.63
C CYS A 258 12.44 -5.80 6.67
N PHE A 259 12.44 -7.14 6.67
CA PHE A 259 13.27 -7.91 7.58
C PHE A 259 14.75 -7.77 7.26
N VAL A 260 15.15 -7.66 5.99
CA VAL A 260 16.56 -7.39 5.61
C VAL A 260 17.03 -6.05 6.18
N LEU A 261 16.25 -4.97 6.01
CA LEU A 261 16.60 -3.66 6.59
C LEU A 261 16.69 -3.71 8.12
N PHE A 262 15.78 -4.44 8.76
CA PHE A 262 15.81 -4.64 10.20
C PHE A 262 17.05 -5.42 10.66
N PHE A 263 17.39 -6.53 10.00
CA PHE A 263 18.61 -7.30 10.31
C PHE A 263 19.88 -6.49 10.07
N MET A 264 19.94 -5.68 9.01
CA MET A 264 21.06 -4.77 8.77
C MET A 264 21.19 -3.73 9.88
N SER A 265 20.07 -3.17 10.38
CA SER A 265 20.11 -2.23 11.51
C SER A 265 20.58 -2.87 12.81
N LEU A 266 20.17 -4.12 13.09
CA LEU A 266 20.63 -4.89 14.24
C LEU A 266 22.11 -5.20 14.14
N LEU A 267 22.57 -5.63 12.96
CA LEU A 267 23.97 -5.92 12.70
C LEU A 267 24.84 -4.68 12.90
N MET A 268 24.45 -3.53 12.33
CA MET A 268 25.17 -2.26 12.52
C MET A 268 25.21 -1.83 13.98
N SER A 269 24.11 -2.07 14.71
CA SER A 269 24.04 -1.77 16.15
C SER A 269 24.98 -2.68 16.95
N ILE A 270 25.06 -3.97 16.63
CA ILE A 270 26.01 -4.92 17.26
C ILE A 270 27.45 -4.46 17.00
N PHE A 271 27.80 -4.16 15.74
CA PHE A 271 29.13 -3.65 15.39
C PHE A 271 29.49 -2.38 16.19
N TYR A 272 28.57 -1.42 16.27
CA TYR A 272 28.80 -0.18 17.01
C TYR A 272 29.06 -0.40 18.51
N TYR A 273 28.27 -1.25 19.16
CA TYR A 273 28.44 -1.52 20.60
C TYR A 273 29.68 -2.36 20.92
N ASP A 274 30.08 -3.27 20.03
CA ASP A 274 31.29 -4.09 20.20
C ASP A 274 32.54 -3.20 20.16
N THR A 275 32.66 -2.34 19.15
CA THR A 275 33.74 -1.34 19.08
C THR A 275 33.80 -0.41 20.31
N LYS A 276 32.64 -0.07 20.88
CA LYS A 276 32.59 0.79 22.07
C LYS A 276 33.00 0.06 23.35
N GLN A 277 32.69 -1.24 23.47
CA GLN A 277 33.19 -2.06 24.57
C GLN A 277 34.71 -2.17 24.53
N GLU A 278 35.31 -2.38 23.37
CA GLU A 278 36.77 -2.41 23.21
C GLU A 278 37.43 -1.08 23.61
N ILE A 279 36.86 0.06 23.20
CA ILE A 279 37.34 1.40 23.60
C ILE A 279 37.23 1.59 25.11
N ASN A 280 36.08 1.27 25.71
CA ASN A 280 35.86 1.41 27.15
C ASN A 280 36.73 0.47 28.00
N THR A 281 37.09 -0.72 27.52
CA THR A 281 38.05 -1.60 28.22
C THR A 281 39.48 -1.05 28.23
N ASN A 282 39.80 -0.10 27.34
CA ASN A 282 41.11 0.55 27.30
C ASN A 282 41.15 1.84 28.16
N GLU A 283 40.00 2.44 28.47
CA GLU A 283 39.85 3.61 29.35
C GLU A 283 39.25 3.18 30.71
N ASN A 284 40.07 2.60 31.59
CA ASN A 284 39.63 2.13 32.92
C ASN A 284 38.92 3.20 33.77
N ASP A 285 37.95 2.73 34.58
CA ASP A 285 37.53 3.23 35.89
C ASP A 285 37.63 4.74 36.14
N GLN A 286 36.55 5.51 35.95
CA GLN A 286 36.32 6.71 36.75
C GLN A 286 34.84 7.15 36.78
N TYR A 287 34.19 6.86 37.91
CA TYR A 287 32.97 7.44 38.47
C TYR A 287 31.81 7.79 37.51
N GLY A 288 31.02 6.79 37.13
CA GLY A 288 29.72 6.96 36.48
C GLY A 288 28.73 5.87 36.86
N LEU A 289 27.44 6.19 36.85
CA LEU A 289 26.37 5.24 37.16
C LEU A 289 26.01 4.49 35.87
N THR A 290 26.32 3.19 35.81
CA THR A 290 26.09 2.34 34.63
C THR A 290 24.76 1.61 34.72
N LEU A 291 23.85 1.90 33.78
CA LEU A 291 22.58 1.21 33.60
C LEU A 291 22.57 0.58 32.19
N GLY A 292 23.08 -0.64 32.09
CA GLY A 292 23.24 -1.33 30.80
C GLY A 292 24.18 -0.56 29.86
N PRO A 293 23.83 -0.31 28.58
CA PRO A 293 24.68 0.43 27.64
C PRO A 293 24.75 1.94 27.92
N PHE A 294 24.04 2.43 28.94
CA PHE A 294 24.01 3.84 29.30
C PHE A 294 24.99 4.11 30.46
N HIS A 295 25.98 4.95 30.20
CA HIS A 295 26.93 5.45 31.19
C HIS A 295 26.61 6.92 31.46
N LEU A 296 26.19 7.23 32.69
CA LEU A 296 26.02 8.61 33.14
C LEU A 296 27.26 9.02 33.96
N SER A 297 28.10 9.89 33.41
CA SER A 297 29.14 10.60 34.18
C SER A 297 28.66 12.01 34.55
N LYS A 298 29.22 12.59 35.61
CA LYS A 298 29.05 14.01 35.92
C LYS A 298 29.96 14.81 34.98
N GLU A 299 29.42 15.87 34.39
CA GLU A 299 30.25 16.91 33.75
C GLU A 299 31.04 17.64 34.84
N GLU A 300 32.38 17.71 34.66
CA GLU A 300 33.25 18.69 35.33
C GLU A 300 33.35 19.97 34.49
#